data_AF-M2TK21-F1
#
_entry.id   AF-M2TK21-F1
#
_cell.length_a   1.000
_cell.length_b   1.000
_cell.length_c   1.000
_cell.angle_alpha   90.00
_cell.angle_beta   90.00
_cell.angle_gamma   90.00
#
_symmetry.space_group_name_H-M   'P 1'
#
loop_
_entity.id
_entity.type
_entity.pdbx_description
1 polymer ?
#
loop_
_entity_poly.entity_id
_entity_poly.type
_entity_poly.pdbx_seq_one_letter_code
_entity_poly.pdbx_strand_id
1 'polypeptide(L)' 'DHEIILNKGAKLSLGLIYPIAPEHNAKLQDYIQKNLKKGFIRLESGLIVSLILFVKKPNGSSDYMSTSEG' A
#
# COMPACT_ATOMS: atom_id res chain seq x y z
N ASP A 1 2.17 -14.62 14.12
CA ASP A 1 2.27 -13.16 14.33
C ASP A 1 3.63 -12.65 13.93
N HIS A 2 3.65 -11.48 13.31
CA HIS A 2 4.85 -10.72 13.00
C HIS A 2 4.77 -9.40 13.76
N GLU A 3 5.77 -9.08 14.56
CA GLU A 3 5.83 -7.83 15.33
C GLU A 3 6.67 -6.79 14.57
N ILE A 4 6.16 -5.57 14.48
CA ILE A 4 6.90 -4.42 13.93
C ILE A 4 7.15 -3.47 15.10
N ILE A 5 8.38 -3.47 15.61
CA ILE A 5 8.80 -2.60 16.71
C ILE A 5 9.25 -1.26 16.13
N LEU A 6 8.57 -0.18 16.52
CA LEU A 6 8.96 1.17 16.13
C LEU A 6 10.14 1.65 16.99
N ASN A 7 11.14 2.25 16.35
CA ASN A 7 12.22 2.92 17.06
C ASN A 7 11.66 4.07 17.92
N LYS A 8 12.17 4.20 19.15
CA LYS A 8 11.72 5.24 20.08
C LYS A 8 11.94 6.63 19.47
N GLY A 9 10.85 7.39 19.31
CA GLY A 9 10.87 8.73 18.70
C GLY A 9 10.73 8.76 17.17
N ALA A 10 10.59 7.61 16.51
CA ALA A 10 10.28 7.55 15.09
C ALA A 10 8.91 8.17 14.81
N LYS A 11 8.86 9.12 13.87
CA LYS A 11 7.61 9.68 13.38
C LYS A 11 7.15 8.83 12.20
N LEU A 12 5.96 8.28 12.32
CA LEU A 12 5.30 7.66 11.18
C LEU A 12 4.95 8.76 10.17
N SER A 13 5.36 8.56 8.92
CA SER A 13 5.12 9.51 7.85
C SER A 13 3.61 9.69 7.65
N LEU A 14 3.13 10.93 7.71
CA LEU A 14 1.82 11.29 7.16
C LEU A 14 1.96 11.18 5.64
N GLY A 15 1.65 10.02 5.08
CA GLY A 15 1.97 9.73 3.68
C GLY A 15 1.29 10.71 2.72
N LEU A 16 2.07 11.20 1.76
CA LEU A 16 1.56 11.87 0.59
C LEU A 16 0.69 10.89 -0.20
N ILE A 17 -0.41 11.34 -0.81
CA ILE A 17 -1.18 10.53 -1.76
C ILE A 17 -0.76 10.99 -3.16
N TYR A 18 -0.05 10.15 -3.91
CA TYR A 18 0.28 10.47 -5.29
C TYR A 18 -0.96 10.34 -6.19
N PRO A 19 -1.12 11.23 -7.19
CA PRO A 19 -2.15 11.08 -8.19
C PRO A 19 -1.98 9.75 -8.93
N ILE A 20 -3.05 8.96 -8.99
CA ILE A 20 -3.09 7.71 -9.74
C ILE A 20 -3.59 8.02 -11.15
N ALA A 21 -2.82 7.64 -12.18
CA ALA A 21 -3.31 7.76 -13.55
C ALA A 21 -4.52 6.84 -13.78
N PRO A 22 -5.54 7.25 -14.56
CA PRO A 22 -6.81 6.52 -14.69
C PRO A 22 -6.67 5.03 -15.02
N GLU A 23 -5.69 4.67 -15.86
CA GLU A 23 -5.37 3.30 -16.26
C GLU A 23 -4.93 2.38 -15.10
N HIS A 24 -4.41 2.97 -14.02
CA HIS A 24 -3.99 2.25 -12.82
C HIS A 24 -5.10 2.17 -11.76
N ASN A 25 -6.12 3.01 -11.83
CA ASN A 25 -7.20 3.05 -10.85
C ASN A 25 -8.03 1.76 -10.84
N ALA A 26 -8.41 1.25 -12.03
CA ALA A 26 -9.17 0.00 -12.13
C ALA A 26 -8.39 -1.20 -11.54
N LYS A 27 -7.08 -1.27 -11.84
CA LYS A 27 -6.19 -2.30 -11.27
C LYS A 27 -6.03 -2.14 -9.77
N LEU A 28 -5.95 -0.92 -9.24
CA LEU A 28 -5.86 -0.69 -7.80
C LEU A 28 -7.11 -1.21 -7.08
N GLN A 29 -8.29 -0.85 -7.60
CA GLN A 29 -9.57 -1.27 -7.03
C GLN A 29 -9.70 -2.79 -7.02
N ASP A 30 -9.37 -3.46 -8.13
CA ASP A 30 -9.39 -4.92 -8.21
C ASP A 30 -8.43 -5.58 -7.19
N TYR A 31 -7.24 -5.04 -7.01
CA TYR A 31 -6.29 -5.53 -6.00
C TYR A 31 -6.82 -5.34 -4.58
N ILE A 32 -7.34 -4.17 -4.23
CA ILE A 32 -7.91 -3.90 -2.91
C ILE A 32 -9.05 -4.89 -2.62
N GLN A 33 -10.00 -5.05 -3.56
CA GLN A 33 -11.13 -5.96 -3.39
C GLN A 33 -10.70 -7.43 -3.22
N LYS A 34 -9.72 -7.88 -4.02
CA LYS A 34 -9.17 -9.24 -3.90
C LYS A 34 -8.53 -9.48 -2.54
N ASN A 35 -7.76 -8.52 -2.03
CA ASN A 35 -7.08 -8.67 -0.75
C ASN A 35 -8.01 -8.51 0.46
N LEU A 36 -9.05 -7.66 0.35
CA LEU A 36 -10.14 -7.62 1.32
C LEU A 36 -10.87 -8.96 1.40
N LYS A 37 -11.25 -9.54 0.26
CA LYS A 37 -11.93 -10.84 0.19
C LYS A 37 -11.08 -12.00 0.74
N LYS A 38 -9.76 -11.93 0.58
CA LYS A 38 -8.80 -12.89 1.14
C LYS A 38 -8.53 -12.68 2.63
N GLY A 39 -8.94 -11.55 3.21
CA GLY A 39 -8.65 -11.18 4.60
C GLY A 39 -7.19 -10.75 4.84
N PHE A 40 -6.44 -10.44 3.77
CA PHE A 40 -5.05 -9.97 3.90
C PHE A 40 -4.97 -8.50 4.32
N ILE A 41 -6.01 -7.72 4.01
CA ILE A 41 -6.17 -6.33 4.47
C ILE A 41 -7.59 -6.14 5.01
N ARG A 42 -7.78 -5.10 5.81
CA ARG A 42 -9.09 -4.67 6.31
C ARG A 42 -9.23 -3.16 6.19
N LEU A 43 -10.47 -2.67 6.20
CA LEU A 43 -10.74 -1.25 6.32
C LEU A 43 -10.33 -0.78 7.72
N GLU A 44 -9.57 0.31 7.79
CA GLU A 44 -9.19 0.96 9.03
C GLU A 44 -9.38 2.46 8.95
N SER A 45 -9.72 3.07 10.08
CA SER A 45 -9.71 4.51 10.29
C SER A 45 -8.43 4.89 11.06
N GLY A 46 -7.33 5.07 10.33
CA GLY A 46 -6.03 5.44 10.89
C GLY A 46 -5.59 6.83 10.39
N LEU A 47 -4.82 7.54 11.22
CA LEU A 47 -4.15 8.80 10.81
C LEU A 47 -2.86 8.56 10.03
N ILE A 48 -2.50 7.28 9.83
CA ILE A 48 -1.21 6.86 9.30
C ILE A 48 -1.45 6.14 7.99
N VAL A 49 -0.78 6.62 6.94
CA VAL A 49 -0.94 6.11 5.59
C VAL A 49 0.43 5.86 4.98
N SER A 50 0.55 4.77 4.24
CA SER A 50 1.74 4.43 3.46
C SER A 50 1.39 4.40 1.98
N LEU A 51 2.35 4.78 1.15
CA LEU A 51 2.19 4.84 -0.28
C LEU A 51 2.20 3.45 -0.90
N ILE A 52 1.31 3.23 -1.87
CA ILE A 52 1.32 2.03 -2.74
C ILE A 52 1.78 2.47 -4.12
N LEU A 53 2.87 1.86 -4.58
CA LEU A 53 3.45 2.08 -5.90
C LEU A 53 3.18 0.86 -6.80
N PHE A 54 2.98 1.15 -8.08
CA PHE A 54 2.89 0.14 -9.13
C PHE A 54 4.28 -0.11 -9.71
N VAL A 55 4.76 -1.34 -9.59
CA VAL A 55 6.05 -1.75 -10.17
C VAL A 55 5.78 -2.74 -11.30
N LYS A 56 6.31 -2.46 -12.48
CA LYS A 56 6.30 -3.40 -13.60
C LYS A 56 7.40 -4.44 -13.38
N LYS A 57 7.02 -5.71 -13.26
CA LYS A 57 7.95 -6.83 -13.18
C LYS A 57 8.57 -7.15 -14.56
N PRO A 58 9.74 -7.80 -14.60
CA PRO A 58 10.40 -8.21 -15.84
C PRO A 58 9.54 -9.11 -16.74
N ASN A 59 8.66 -9.93 -16.16
CA ASN A 59 7.71 -10.78 -16.88
C ASN A 59 6.51 -10.01 -17.48
N GLY A 60 6.49 -8.68 -17.36
CA GLY A 60 5.41 -7.83 -17.85
C GLY A 60 4.20 -7.71 -16.92
N SER A 61 4.15 -8.44 -15.80
CA SER A 61 3.09 -8.28 -14.81
C SER A 61 3.30 -7.01 -13.97
N SER A 62 2.22 -6.46 -13.42
CA SER A 62 2.31 -5.34 -12.47
C SER A 62 2.09 -5.87 -11.06
N ASP A 63 2.99 -5.54 -10.15
CA ASP A 63 2.87 -5.81 -8.73
C ASP A 63 2.73 -4.51 -7.95
N TYR A 64 2.21 -4.64 -6.73
CA TYR A 64 1.97 -3.54 -5.80
C TYR A 64 3.06 -3.60 -4.73
N MET A 65 3.79 -2.50 -4.55
CA MET A 65 4.74 -2.37 -3.44
C MET A 65 4.30 -1.24 -2.52
N SER A 66 4.18 -1.52 -1.22
CA SER A 66 4.04 -0.48 -0.20
C SER A 66 5.42 0.05 0.17
N THR A 67 5.63 1.35 0.08
CA THR A 67 6.83 2.00 0.59
C THR A 67 6.49 2.73 1.88
N SER A 68 7.08 2.31 2.98
CA SER A 68 7.27 3.15 4.16
C SER A 68 8.60 3.86 3.98
N GLU A 69 8.59 5.18 3.78
CA GLU A 69 9.82 5.96 3.94
C GLU A 69 10.20 5.91 5.42
N GLY A 70 11.41 5.41 5.70
CA GLY A 70 11.96 5.25 7.05
C GLY A 70 12.76 6.46 7.50
#